data_AF-A0A0U5BFK5-F1
#
_entry.id   AF-A0A0U5BFK5-F1
#
_cell.length_a   1.000
_cell.length_b   1.000
_cell.length_c   1.000
_cell.angle_alpha   90.00
_cell.angle_beta   90.00
_cell.angle_gamma   90.00
#
_symmetry.space_group_name_H-M   'P 1'
#
loop_
_entity.id
_entity.type
_entity.pdbx_description
1 polymer ?
#
loop_
_entity_poly.entity_id
_entity_poly.type
_entity_poly.pdbx_seq_one_letter_code
_entity_poly.pdbx_strand_id
1 'polypeptide(L)'
;MNMEKFKHISFRGRVAYGISCFENALIALKYDLNDWRVVLNYLWEFTSIQYLDDWNDVAVELIPENLLEFKAYEEEEFERLSKDEFVYLYNLYQNIDESIDTLLRAIYDLGISHVYTVIEGYGESSLKNLERLINFMIINNFPLPDIEPFLKSSIEENRGWGNKFEGAKLSKIL
;
A
#
# COMPACT_ATOMS: atom_id res chain seq x y z
N MET A 1 15.35 6.44 10.60
CA MET A 1 14.01 6.89 11.07
C MET A 1 13.78 6.34 12.48
N ASN A 2 13.05 7.04 13.35
CA ASN A 2 12.74 6.53 14.69
C ASN A 2 11.41 5.76 14.69
N MET A 3 11.48 4.43 14.83
CA MET A 3 10.29 3.56 14.81
C MET A 3 9.38 3.70 16.05
N GLU A 4 9.86 4.32 17.14
CA GLU A 4 9.04 4.53 18.34
C GLU A 4 7.80 5.38 18.06
N LYS A 5 7.90 6.39 17.18
CA LYS A 5 6.74 7.21 16.81
C LYS A 5 5.64 6.38 16.14
N PHE A 6 6.01 5.36 15.35
CA PHE A 6 5.06 4.52 14.63
C PHE A 6 4.29 3.57 15.54
N LYS A 7 4.79 3.27 16.76
CA LYS A 7 4.05 2.50 17.76
C LYS A 7 2.73 3.16 18.15
N HIS A 8 2.66 4.49 18.05
CA HIS A 8 1.46 5.28 18.35
C HIS A 8 0.51 5.43 17.16
N ILE A 9 0.94 5.04 15.96
CA ILE A 9 0.12 5.08 14.75
C ILE A 9 -0.65 3.77 14.62
N SER A 10 -1.94 3.87 14.31
CA SER A 10 -2.82 2.73 14.07
C SER A 10 -2.40 1.88 12.87
N PHE A 11 -3.03 0.72 12.71
CA PHE A 11 -2.81 -0.11 11.54
C PHE A 11 -3.14 0.60 10.22
N ARG A 12 -4.32 1.23 10.11
CA ARG A 12 -4.71 2.03 8.93
C ARG A 12 -3.74 3.18 8.68
N GLY A 13 -3.27 3.84 9.74
CA GLY A 13 -2.28 4.92 9.62
C GLY A 13 -0.92 4.43 9.10
N ARG A 14 -0.49 3.22 9.49
CA ARG A 14 0.76 2.61 9.01
C ARG A 14 0.68 2.21 7.54
N VAL A 15 -0.42 1.59 7.12
CA VAL A 15 -0.65 1.24 5.71
C VAL A 15 -0.70 2.51 4.87
N ALA A 16 -1.43 3.54 5.33
CA ALA A 16 -1.46 4.86 4.70
C ALA A 16 -0.07 5.49 4.54
N TYR A 17 0.80 5.37 5.54
CA TYR A 17 2.19 5.83 5.43
C TYR A 17 2.96 5.01 4.38
N GLY A 18 2.78 3.68 4.35
CA GLY A 18 3.37 2.80 3.34
C GLY A 18 2.95 3.19 1.91
N ILE A 19 1.68 3.47 1.69
CA ILE A 19 1.17 3.96 0.40
C ILE A 19 1.80 5.31 0.05
N SER A 20 1.90 6.22 1.02
CA SER A 20 2.58 7.49 0.80
C SER A 20 4.08 7.35 0.48
N CYS A 21 4.75 6.29 0.95
CA CYS A 21 6.13 5.98 0.53
C CYS A 21 6.17 5.59 -0.94
N PHE A 22 5.24 4.75 -1.39
CA PHE A 22 5.12 4.38 -2.80
C PHE A 22 4.90 5.60 -3.70
N GLU A 23 4.04 6.54 -3.32
CA GLU A 23 3.89 7.80 -4.06
C GLU A 23 5.20 8.59 -4.18
N ASN A 24 6.00 8.64 -3.11
CA ASN A 24 7.30 9.30 -3.14
C ASN A 24 8.29 8.58 -4.07
N ALA A 25 8.25 7.25 -4.14
CA ALA A 25 9.07 6.48 -5.06
C ALA A 25 8.65 6.76 -6.52
N LEU A 26 7.35 6.80 -6.82
CA LEU A 26 6.84 7.16 -8.14
C LEU A 26 7.32 8.55 -8.60
N ILE A 27 7.25 9.53 -7.70
CA ILE A 27 7.74 10.90 -7.96
C ILE A 27 9.25 10.91 -8.17
N ALA A 28 10.02 10.20 -7.33
CA ALA A 28 11.47 10.16 -7.42
C ALA A 28 11.97 9.49 -8.71
N LEU A 29 11.27 8.45 -9.17
CA LEU A 29 11.53 7.73 -10.42
C LEU A 29 11.02 8.47 -11.66
N LYS A 30 10.31 9.60 -11.48
CA LYS A 30 9.79 10.47 -12.55
C LYS A 30 8.80 9.77 -13.48
N TYR A 31 7.96 8.89 -12.93
CA TYR A 31 6.83 8.34 -13.69
C TYR A 31 5.81 9.42 -14.05
N ASP A 32 5.02 9.18 -15.10
CA ASP A 32 3.77 9.94 -15.31
C ASP A 32 2.76 9.52 -14.24
N LEU A 33 2.48 10.42 -13.31
CA LEU A 33 1.65 10.14 -12.15
C LEU A 33 0.18 9.89 -12.52
N ASN A 34 -0.27 10.32 -13.71
CA ASN A 34 -1.62 10.01 -14.19
C ASN A 34 -1.79 8.51 -14.39
N ASP A 35 -0.72 7.82 -14.80
CA ASP A 35 -0.81 6.39 -15.09
C ASP A 35 -1.00 5.53 -13.84
N TRP A 36 -0.57 6.06 -12.69
CA TRP A 36 -0.61 5.36 -11.41
C TRP A 36 -1.88 5.62 -10.61
N ARG A 37 -2.77 6.51 -11.08
CA ARG A 37 -3.98 6.88 -10.32
C ARG A 37 -4.89 5.68 -10.07
N VAL A 38 -4.99 4.74 -11.00
CA VAL A 38 -5.81 3.52 -10.81
C VAL A 38 -5.27 2.67 -9.65
N VAL A 39 -3.97 2.42 -9.62
CA VAL A 39 -3.30 1.66 -8.54
C VAL A 39 -3.47 2.40 -7.21
N LEU A 40 -3.22 3.70 -7.20
CA LEU A 40 -3.30 4.52 -5.98
C LEU A 40 -4.72 4.60 -5.42
N ASN A 41 -5.75 4.69 -6.28
CA ASN A 41 -7.13 4.66 -5.81
C ASN A 41 -7.42 3.38 -5.02
N TYR A 42 -7.08 2.22 -5.58
CA TYR A 42 -7.27 0.93 -4.89
C TYR A 42 -6.44 0.80 -3.61
N LEU A 43 -5.18 1.24 -3.62
CA LEU A 43 -4.36 1.22 -2.40
C LEU A 43 -4.98 2.10 -1.30
N TRP A 44 -5.40 3.31 -1.63
CA TRP A 44 -5.95 4.26 -0.66
C TRP A 44 -7.33 3.85 -0.11
N GLU A 45 -8.11 3.04 -0.83
CA GLU A 45 -9.37 2.44 -0.33
C GLU A 45 -9.18 1.65 0.96
N PHE A 46 -7.98 1.10 1.22
CA PHE A 46 -7.64 0.44 2.48
C PHE A 46 -8.09 1.25 3.69
N THR A 47 -7.90 2.57 3.66
CA THR A 47 -8.13 3.47 4.79
C THR A 47 -9.61 3.64 5.15
N SER A 48 -10.53 3.35 4.23
CA SER A 48 -11.98 3.49 4.40
C SER A 48 -12.74 2.15 4.35
N ILE A 49 -12.11 1.07 3.90
CA ILE A 49 -12.77 -0.22 3.68
C ILE A 49 -13.38 -0.83 4.95
N GLN A 50 -14.54 -1.48 4.80
CA GLN A 50 -15.23 -2.17 5.91
C GLN A 50 -14.66 -3.56 6.16
N TYR A 51 -14.44 -4.32 5.09
CA TYR A 51 -13.94 -5.69 5.12
C TYR A 51 -12.57 -5.72 4.50
N LEU A 52 -11.61 -6.33 5.20
CA LEU A 52 -10.22 -6.37 4.73
C LEU A 52 -10.07 -7.34 3.55
N ASP A 53 -10.90 -8.38 3.50
CA ASP A 53 -10.92 -9.37 2.42
C ASP A 53 -11.19 -8.70 1.07
N ASP A 54 -12.19 -7.80 1.01
CA ASP A 54 -12.48 -7.00 -0.20
C ASP A 54 -11.25 -6.22 -0.72
N TRP A 55 -10.36 -5.77 0.16
CA TRP A 55 -9.13 -5.07 -0.24
C TRP A 55 -8.03 -6.05 -0.63
N ASN A 56 -7.91 -7.15 0.12
CA ASN A 56 -6.91 -8.19 -0.13
C ASN A 56 -7.02 -8.75 -1.54
N ASP A 57 -8.24 -9.08 -1.96
CA ASP A 57 -8.52 -9.71 -3.26
C ASP A 57 -8.14 -8.78 -4.42
N VAL A 58 -8.36 -7.46 -4.26
CA VAL A 58 -7.91 -6.46 -5.23
C VAL A 58 -6.39 -6.26 -5.17
N ALA A 59 -5.84 -6.07 -3.97
CA ALA A 59 -4.45 -5.67 -3.81
C ALA A 59 -3.47 -6.73 -4.32
N VAL A 60 -3.81 -8.01 -4.21
CA VAL A 60 -2.98 -9.11 -4.72
C VAL A 60 -2.91 -9.12 -6.26
N GLU A 61 -3.98 -8.72 -6.94
CA GLU A 61 -4.04 -8.61 -8.41
C GLU A 61 -3.29 -7.39 -8.94
N LEU A 62 -3.08 -6.37 -8.11
CA LEU A 62 -2.35 -5.16 -8.50
C LEU A 62 -0.83 -5.32 -8.46
N ILE A 63 -0.31 -6.37 -7.84
CA ILE A 63 1.14 -6.58 -7.69
C ILE A 63 1.73 -7.00 -9.04
N PRO A 64 2.76 -6.29 -9.56
CA PRO A 64 3.30 -6.56 -10.88
C PRO A 64 3.75 -8.00 -11.09
N GLU A 65 4.45 -8.60 -10.13
CA GLU A 65 4.88 -10.01 -10.20
C GLU A 65 3.69 -10.96 -10.41
N ASN A 66 2.56 -10.71 -9.72
CA ASN A 66 1.37 -11.54 -9.84
C ASN A 66 0.64 -11.29 -11.18
N LEU A 67 0.48 -10.03 -11.58
CA LEU A 67 -0.24 -9.68 -12.80
C LEU A 67 0.51 -10.12 -14.05
N LEU A 68 1.84 -9.97 -14.06
CA LEU A 68 2.70 -10.30 -15.20
C LEU A 68 3.02 -11.80 -15.33
N GLU A 69 2.61 -12.63 -14.36
CA GLU A 69 2.65 -14.09 -14.50
C GLU A 69 1.80 -14.55 -15.68
N PHE A 70 0.71 -13.82 -15.96
CA PHE A 70 -0.25 -14.11 -17.03
C PHE A 70 -0.01 -13.22 -18.25
N LYS A 71 -0.08 -13.80 -19.45
CA LYS A 71 0.09 -13.05 -20.71
C LYS A 71 -1.23 -12.49 -21.25
N ALA A 72 -2.35 -13.03 -20.78
CA ALA A 72 -3.68 -12.64 -21.18
C ALA A 72 -4.63 -12.75 -19.98
N TYR A 73 -5.66 -11.89 -19.98
CA TYR A 73 -6.67 -11.84 -18.92
C TYR A 73 -7.37 -13.20 -18.73
N GLU A 74 -7.59 -13.94 -19.82
CA GLU A 74 -8.31 -15.22 -19.80
C GLU A 74 -7.49 -16.40 -19.20
N GLU A 75 -6.23 -16.18 -18.83
CA GLU A 75 -5.37 -17.21 -18.23
C GLU A 75 -5.65 -17.42 -16.72
N GLU A 76 -6.36 -16.50 -16.06
CA GLU A 76 -6.72 -16.54 -14.64
C GLU A 76 -8.13 -15.99 -14.39
N GLU A 77 -8.77 -16.41 -13.30
CA GLU A 77 -10.02 -15.81 -12.83
C GLU A 77 -9.72 -14.64 -11.89
N PHE A 78 -9.53 -13.44 -12.46
CA PHE A 78 -9.45 -12.21 -11.68
C PHE A 78 -10.81 -11.95 -10.98
N GLU A 79 -10.77 -11.80 -9.66
CA GLU A 79 -11.94 -11.52 -8.83
C GLU A 79 -12.48 -10.11 -9.05
N ARG A 80 -11.59 -9.14 -9.27
CA ARG A 80 -11.97 -7.72 -9.28
C ARG A 80 -11.49 -6.94 -10.49
N LEU A 81 -10.28 -7.19 -10.99
CA LEU A 81 -9.80 -6.51 -12.18
C LEU A 81 -10.69 -6.82 -13.40
N SER A 82 -11.18 -5.79 -14.06
CA SER A 82 -11.79 -5.94 -15.38
C SER A 82 -10.72 -6.20 -16.45
N LYS A 83 -11.13 -6.75 -17.59
CA LYS A 83 -10.23 -6.97 -18.74
C LYS A 83 -9.52 -5.67 -19.18
N ASP A 84 -10.23 -4.55 -19.18
CA ASP A 84 -9.67 -3.26 -19.59
C ASP A 84 -8.62 -2.77 -18.57
N GLU A 85 -8.87 -2.95 -17.27
CA GLU A 85 -7.90 -2.63 -16.21
C GLU A 85 -6.68 -3.56 -16.26
N PHE A 86 -6.87 -4.85 -16.50
CA PHE A 86 -5.76 -5.79 -16.68
C PHE A 86 -4.87 -5.37 -17.85
N VAL A 87 -5.45 -5.09 -19.03
CA VAL A 87 -4.67 -4.67 -20.20
C VAL A 87 -3.93 -3.35 -19.92
N TYR A 88 -4.59 -2.43 -19.21
CA TYR A 88 -3.98 -1.17 -18.81
C TYR A 88 -2.77 -1.38 -17.89
N LEU A 89 -2.95 -2.13 -16.80
CA LEU A 89 -1.90 -2.41 -15.81
C LEU A 89 -0.76 -3.26 -16.41
N TYR A 90 -1.09 -4.27 -17.22
CA TYR A 90 -0.11 -5.09 -17.92
C TYR A 90 0.84 -4.23 -18.75
N ASN A 91 0.30 -3.26 -19.49
CA ASN A 91 1.09 -2.32 -20.29
C ASN A 91 1.89 -1.34 -19.42
N LEU A 92 1.29 -0.81 -18.35
CA LEU A 92 1.97 0.05 -17.38
C LEU A 92 3.19 -0.64 -16.78
N TYR A 93 3.07 -1.93 -16.48
CA TYR A 93 4.10 -2.71 -15.79
C TYR A 93 5.24 -3.24 -16.69
N GLN A 94 5.16 -3.10 -18.01
CA GLN A 94 6.21 -3.63 -18.91
C GLN A 94 7.59 -2.98 -18.71
N ASN A 95 7.64 -1.74 -18.21
CA ASN A 95 8.87 -0.96 -18.09
C ASN A 95 9.02 -0.31 -16.70
N ILE A 96 8.55 -0.98 -15.66
CA ILE A 96 8.69 -0.49 -14.29
C ILE A 96 10.09 -0.77 -13.74
N ASP A 97 10.51 0.07 -12.81
CA ASP A 97 11.66 -0.16 -11.96
C ASP A 97 11.35 -1.29 -10.97
N GLU A 98 12.32 -2.15 -10.67
CA GLU A 98 12.14 -3.30 -9.76
C GLU A 98 11.62 -2.89 -8.37
N SER A 99 11.89 -1.65 -7.96
CA SER A 99 11.41 -1.11 -6.70
C SER A 99 9.89 -0.98 -6.63
N ILE A 100 9.20 -0.82 -7.76
CA ILE A 100 7.75 -0.70 -7.82
C ILE A 100 7.09 -2.00 -7.35
N ASP A 101 7.54 -3.13 -7.89
CA ASP A 101 7.04 -4.44 -7.49
C ASP A 101 7.29 -4.70 -6.00
N THR A 102 8.53 -4.44 -5.56
CA THR A 102 8.92 -4.61 -4.15
C THR A 102 8.08 -3.76 -3.21
N LEU A 103 7.77 -2.51 -3.58
CA LEU A 103 6.97 -1.60 -2.76
C LEU A 103 5.50 -2.01 -2.71
N LEU A 104 4.91 -2.42 -3.84
CA LEU A 104 3.54 -2.91 -3.88
C LEU A 104 3.38 -4.19 -3.06
N ARG A 105 4.31 -5.13 -3.18
CA ARG A 105 4.39 -6.33 -2.32
C ARG A 105 4.50 -5.96 -0.84
N ALA A 106 5.39 -5.03 -0.49
CA ALA A 106 5.57 -4.62 0.90
C ALA A 106 4.33 -3.93 1.49
N ILE A 107 3.58 -3.16 0.69
CA ILE A 107 2.30 -2.57 1.11
C ILE A 107 1.25 -3.65 1.31
N TYR A 108 1.18 -4.63 0.41
CA TYR A 108 0.29 -5.77 0.55
C TYR A 108 0.59 -6.55 1.85
N ASP A 109 1.83 -6.97 2.06
CA ASP A 109 2.28 -7.69 3.26
C ASP A 109 1.99 -6.90 4.55
N LEU A 110 2.13 -5.57 4.50
CA LEU A 110 1.73 -4.69 5.58
C LEU A 110 0.20 -4.72 5.77
N GLY A 111 -0.58 -4.53 4.71
CA GLY A 111 -2.05 -4.50 4.73
C GLY A 111 -2.69 -5.80 5.19
N ILE A 112 -2.02 -6.95 4.98
CA ILE A 112 -2.53 -8.26 5.41
C ILE A 112 -1.97 -8.73 6.76
N SER A 113 -1.05 -7.97 7.38
CA SER A 113 -0.26 -8.43 8.53
C SER A 113 -1.08 -8.78 9.78
N HIS A 114 -2.35 -8.38 9.81
CA HIS A 114 -3.30 -8.64 10.89
C HIS A 114 -4.62 -9.25 10.42
N VAL A 115 -4.70 -9.71 9.16
CA VAL A 115 -5.86 -10.44 8.62
C VAL A 115 -6.20 -11.64 9.51
N TYR A 116 -7.47 -11.77 9.88
CA TYR A 116 -7.98 -12.80 10.81
C TYR A 116 -7.32 -12.84 12.20
N THR A 117 -6.65 -11.77 12.63
CA THR A 117 -6.01 -11.68 13.95
C THR A 117 -6.46 -10.44 14.72
N VAL A 118 -6.13 -10.41 16.01
CA VAL A 118 -6.28 -9.22 16.86
C VAL A 118 -4.99 -8.42 16.88
N ILE A 119 -5.11 -7.09 17.01
CA ILE A 119 -3.96 -6.22 17.22
C ILE A 119 -3.72 -6.13 18.72
N GLU A 120 -2.67 -6.80 19.20
CA GLU A 120 -2.22 -6.72 20.59
C GLU A 120 -1.11 -5.68 20.76
N GLY A 121 -1.14 -4.98 21.89
CA GLY A 121 -0.19 -3.91 22.19
C GLY A 121 -0.17 -2.86 21.09
N TYR A 122 0.99 -2.64 20.49
CA TYR A 122 1.15 -1.72 19.36
C TYR A 122 1.10 -2.41 17.99
N GLY A 123 0.69 -3.68 17.87
CA GLY A 123 0.63 -4.38 16.58
C GLY A 123 2.02 -4.62 15.98
N GLU A 124 2.82 -5.48 16.60
CA GLU A 124 4.23 -5.70 16.25
C GLU A 124 4.45 -6.17 14.81
N SER A 125 3.52 -6.98 14.27
CA SER A 125 3.59 -7.49 12.89
C SER A 125 3.57 -6.35 11.86
N SER A 126 2.57 -5.47 11.93
CA SER A 126 2.49 -4.31 11.03
C SER A 126 3.67 -3.35 11.21
N LEU A 127 4.18 -3.19 12.44
CA LEU A 127 5.35 -2.34 12.66
C LEU A 127 6.61 -2.89 11.97
N LYS A 128 6.84 -4.21 12.05
CA LYS A 128 7.97 -4.88 11.38
C LYS A 128 7.87 -4.79 9.87
N ASN A 129 6.68 -4.99 9.30
CA ASN A 129 6.48 -4.86 7.85
C ASN A 129 6.69 -3.40 7.39
N LEU A 130 6.19 -2.43 8.16
CA LEU A 130 6.45 -1.03 7.88
C LEU A 130 7.94 -0.67 8.00
N GLU A 131 8.65 -1.20 8.99
CA GLU A 131 10.10 -0.98 9.15
C GLU A 131 10.88 -1.51 7.94
N ARG A 132 10.51 -2.69 7.42
CA ARG A 132 11.11 -3.25 6.20
C ARG A 132 10.89 -2.33 5.00
N LEU A 133 9.67 -1.83 4.81
CA LEU A 133 9.34 -0.88 3.75
C LEU A 133 10.15 0.43 3.89
N ILE A 134 10.22 1.00 5.10
CA ILE A 134 11.01 2.22 5.38
C ILE A 134 12.50 1.99 5.09
N ASN A 135 13.05 0.86 5.52
CA ASN A 135 14.45 0.52 5.25
C ASN A 135 14.71 0.37 3.75
N PHE A 136 13.78 -0.24 3.01
CA PHE A 136 13.85 -0.31 1.55
C PHE A 136 13.89 1.07 0.91
N MET A 137 13.01 1.99 1.34
CA MET A 137 13.02 3.39 0.86
C MET A 137 14.37 4.07 1.12
N ILE A 138 14.95 3.89 2.32
CA ILE A 138 16.24 4.48 2.70
C ILE A 138 17.38 3.92 1.84
N ILE A 139 17.45 2.59 1.67
CA ILE A 139 18.50 1.91 0.90
C ILE A 139 18.48 2.38 -0.56
N ASN A 140 17.29 2.57 -1.14
CA ASN A 140 17.12 3.03 -2.51
C ASN A 140 17.14 4.57 -2.67
N ASN A 141 17.44 5.32 -1.60
CA ASN A 141 17.45 6.78 -1.57
C ASN A 141 16.13 7.44 -1.99
N PHE A 142 14.99 6.77 -1.78
CA PHE A 142 13.69 7.38 -1.97
C PHE A 142 13.33 8.29 -0.79
N PRO A 143 12.74 9.48 -1.04
CA PRO A 143 12.32 10.37 0.04
C PRO A 143 11.24 9.70 0.92
N LEU A 144 11.42 9.75 2.24
CA LEU A 144 10.37 9.33 3.17
C LEU A 144 9.28 10.40 3.31
N PRO A 145 8.00 10.01 3.46
CA PRO A 145 6.93 10.95 3.78
C PRO A 145 7.11 11.65 5.13
N ASP A 146 6.45 12.79 5.30
CA ASP A 146 6.24 13.36 6.63
C ASP A 146 5.31 12.44 7.45
N ILE A 147 5.70 12.17 8.69
CA ILE A 147 4.95 11.29 9.60
C ILE A 147 3.77 12.02 10.26
N GLU A 148 3.82 13.34 10.39
CA GLU A 148 2.87 14.12 11.19
C GLU A 148 1.39 13.95 10.76
N PRO A 149 1.03 13.86 9.47
CA PRO A 149 -0.36 13.61 9.07
C PRO A 149 -0.92 12.28 9.61
N PHE A 150 -0.06 11.26 9.77
CA PHE A 150 -0.45 9.90 10.14
C PHE A 150 -0.55 9.70 11.65
N LEU A 151 0.10 10.55 12.46
CA LEU A 151 -0.02 10.55 13.93
C LEU A 151 -1.44 10.81 14.42
N LYS A 152 -2.30 11.39 13.57
CA LYS A 152 -3.73 11.59 13.89
C LYS A 152 -4.50 10.28 13.97
N SER A 153 -4.04 9.21 13.31
CA SER A 153 -4.65 7.89 13.38
C SER A 153 -3.98 7.09 14.49
N SER A 154 -4.60 7.06 15.67
CA SER A 154 -3.99 6.55 16.89
C SER A 154 -4.18 5.03 17.03
N ILE A 155 -3.15 4.34 17.54
CA ILE A 155 -3.22 2.92 17.89
C ILE A 155 -4.29 2.62 18.95
N GLU A 156 -4.69 3.61 19.74
CA GLU A 156 -5.76 3.45 20.74
C GLU A 156 -7.16 3.40 20.12
N GLU A 157 -7.30 3.82 18.85
CA GLU A 157 -8.58 3.83 18.15
C GLU A 157 -8.92 2.45 17.60
N ASN A 158 -10.21 2.09 17.73
CA ASN A 158 -10.76 0.87 17.12
C ASN A 158 -9.91 -0.39 17.41
N ARG A 159 -9.43 -0.52 18.66
CA ARG A 159 -8.61 -1.66 19.11
C ARG A 159 -7.35 -1.86 18.24
N GLY A 160 -6.60 -0.80 17.97
CA GLY A 160 -5.38 -0.87 17.14
C GLY A 160 -5.61 -0.61 15.65
N TRP A 161 -6.83 -0.78 15.16
CA TRP A 161 -7.10 -0.66 13.72
C TRP A 161 -7.06 0.79 13.22
N GLY A 162 -7.37 1.75 14.09
CA GLY A 162 -7.62 3.12 13.66
C GLY A 162 -9.06 3.31 13.19
N ASN A 163 -9.58 4.51 13.38
CA ASN A 163 -10.83 4.90 12.75
C ASN A 163 -10.67 4.95 11.22
N LYS A 164 -11.75 4.70 10.48
CA LYS A 164 -11.76 4.86 9.03
C LYS A 164 -11.62 6.32 8.66
N PHE A 165 -10.96 6.59 7.54
CA PHE A 165 -10.83 7.94 7.00
C PHE A 165 -10.68 7.90 5.47
N GLU A 166 -10.89 9.05 4.84
CA GLU A 166 -10.66 9.22 3.39
C GLU A 166 -9.16 9.45 3.13
N GLY A 167 -8.41 8.37 2.94
CA GLY A 167 -6.95 8.43 2.76
C GLY A 167 -6.48 9.19 1.53
N ALA A 168 -7.29 9.25 0.47
CA ALA A 168 -6.99 10.05 -0.72
C ALA A 168 -6.71 11.53 -0.41
N LYS A 169 -7.25 12.07 0.70
CA LYS A 169 -6.93 13.45 1.16
C LYS A 169 -5.48 13.64 1.62
N LEU A 170 -4.75 12.55 1.88
CA LEU A 170 -3.33 12.54 2.24
C LEU A 170 -2.43 12.22 1.04
N SER A 171 -3.03 11.84 -0.10
CA SER A 171 -2.29 11.53 -1.33
C SER A 171 -1.62 12.79 -1.88
N LYS A 172 -0.44 12.60 -2.48
CA LYS A 172 0.24 13.65 -3.26
C LYS A 172 -0.14 13.66 -4.73
N ILE A 173 -0.91 12.67 -5.17
CA ILE A 173 -1.16 12.37 -6.59
C ILE A 173 -2.66 12.41 -6.93
N LEU A 174 -3.53 11.92 -6.04
CA LEU A 174 -4.97 11.78 -6.30
C LEU A 174 -5.76 13.08 -6.22
#